data_AF-A0A832G3J8-F1
#
_entry.id   AF-A0A832G3J8-F1
#
_cell.length_a   1.000
_cell.length_b   1.000
_cell.length_c   1.000
_cell.angle_alpha   90.00
_cell.angle_beta   90.00
_cell.angle_gamma   90.00
#
_symmetry.space_group_name_H-M   'P 1'
#
loop_
_entity.id
_entity.type
_entity.pdbx_description
1 polymer ?
#
loop_
_entity_poly.entity_id
_entity_poly.type
_entity_poly.pdbx_seq_one_letter_code
_entity_poly.pdbx_strand_id
1 'polypeptide(L)'
;MRTVGSTAGDKSAVVGYAAIAYVERSCSSNAVSETNRVSTTAEPIKLSPSQKKFLLQLARKTLCEVTASRPMPKIDPAEVDSALQVPYGCFVTLKKGGELRGCIGNILPDKPLYEAVIENARNAALYDFRFPPVTPSEVPEIKIEISVLSKPEKASV
;
A
#
# COMPACT_ATOMS: atom_id res chain seq x y z
N MET A 1 68.44 12.46 7.84
CA MET A 1 67.31 12.70 6.91
C MET A 1 66.16 11.80 7.35
N ARG A 2 65.09 12.21 8.06
CA ARG A 2 63.96 13.09 7.69
C ARG A 2 63.48 12.77 6.25
N THR A 3 62.23 12.36 5.99
CA THR A 3 60.96 12.79 6.59
C THR A 3 59.84 11.74 6.51
N VAL A 4 59.05 11.72 7.59
CA VAL A 4 57.72 11.13 7.77
C VAL A 4 56.72 11.59 6.69
N GLY A 5 55.96 10.64 6.13
CA GLY A 5 54.77 10.90 5.32
C GLY A 5 53.54 10.90 6.24
N SER A 6 53.00 12.09 6.50
CA SER A 6 51.84 12.34 7.35
C SER A 6 50.56 11.74 6.74
N THR A 7 49.93 10.76 7.39
CA THR A 7 48.55 10.32 7.14
C THR A 7 47.58 11.16 7.98
N ALA A 8 47.62 12.47 7.81
CA ALA A 8 46.64 13.40 8.38
C ALA A 8 45.78 13.95 7.24
N GLY A 9 44.95 13.07 6.67
CA GLY A 9 43.85 13.44 5.79
C GLY A 9 42.60 13.71 6.62
N ASP A 10 41.92 14.79 6.28
CA ASP A 10 40.70 15.32 6.88
C ASP A 10 39.68 14.23 7.28
N LYS A 11 39.33 14.14 8.57
CA LYS A 11 38.35 13.17 9.10
C LYS A 11 36.90 13.69 9.04
N SER A 12 36.63 14.68 8.19
CA SER A 12 35.34 15.38 8.13
C SER A 12 34.24 14.65 7.32
N ALA A 13 34.51 13.47 6.76
CA ALA A 13 33.49 12.71 6.02
C ALA A 13 33.62 11.18 6.16
N VAL A 14 33.78 10.68 7.38
CA VAL A 14 33.63 9.23 7.65
C VAL A 14 32.20 8.97 8.12
N VAL A 15 31.34 8.54 7.19
CA VAL A 15 30.00 8.04 7.53
C VAL A 15 30.12 6.59 8.00
N GLY A 16 30.23 6.41 9.32
CA GLY A 16 30.20 5.09 9.94
C GLY A 16 28.76 4.59 10.08
N TYR A 17 28.39 3.55 9.34
CA TYR A 17 27.15 2.82 9.60
C TYR A 17 27.38 1.82 10.74
N ALA A 18 26.87 2.13 11.94
CA ALA A 18 26.82 1.21 13.05
C ALA A 18 25.42 0.57 13.13
N ALA A 19 25.34 -0.75 13.03
CA ALA A 19 24.13 -1.51 13.36
C ALA A 19 24.31 -2.06 14.78
N ILE A 20 23.55 -1.54 15.73
CA ILE A 20 23.53 -2.01 17.11
C ILE A 20 22.21 -2.73 17.32
N ALA A 21 22.28 -4.05 17.56
CA ALA A 21 21.14 -4.86 17.97
C ALA A 21 21.32 -5.20 19.45
N TYR A 22 20.43 -4.70 20.29
CA TYR A 22 20.32 -5.11 21.68
C TYR A 22 19.21 -6.16 21.76
N VAL A 23 19.58 -7.40 22.07
CA VAL A 23 18.62 -8.44 22.45
C VAL A 23 18.63 -8.48 23.96
N GLU A 24 17.60 -7.90 24.56
CA GLU A 24 17.29 -8.14 25.95
C GLU A 24 16.54 -9.46 26.03
N ARG A 25 17.19 -10.47 26.61
CA ARG A 25 16.58 -11.76 26.86
C ARG A 25 15.92 -11.73 28.23
N SER A 26 14.60 -11.66 28.22
CA SER A 26 13.80 -11.85 29.43
C SER A 26 12.95 -13.12 29.28
N CYS A 27 13.50 -14.25 29.74
CA CYS A 27 12.67 -15.28 30.37
C CYS A 27 12.14 -14.65 31.66
N SER A 28 10.88 -14.70 32.04
CA SER A 28 9.69 -15.38 31.55
C SER A 28 8.49 -14.58 32.08
N SER A 29 7.41 -14.43 31.31
CA SER A 29 6.11 -13.85 31.72
C SER A 29 6.16 -12.55 32.55
N ASN A 30 6.00 -11.37 31.93
CA ASN A 30 5.31 -10.18 32.47
C ASN A 30 5.52 -8.93 31.60
N ALA A 31 4.44 -8.13 31.50
CA ALA A 31 4.39 -6.66 31.62
C ALA A 31 5.32 -5.77 30.76
N VAL A 32 4.69 -4.97 29.87
CA VAL A 32 4.87 -3.52 29.57
C VAL A 32 6.28 -2.90 29.73
N SER A 33 6.77 -1.96 28.94
CA SER A 33 6.37 -1.10 27.81
C SER A 33 7.65 -0.30 27.48
N GLU A 34 7.58 0.60 26.49
CA GLU A 34 8.43 1.80 26.28
C GLU A 34 9.31 1.80 25.02
N THR A 35 9.36 2.86 24.21
CA THR A 35 8.50 4.02 23.91
C THR A 35 9.14 4.72 22.70
N ASN A 36 8.36 5.51 21.97
CA ASN A 36 8.80 6.57 21.05
C ASN A 36 9.44 6.19 19.71
N ARG A 37 8.57 5.81 18.75
CA ARG A 37 8.62 6.38 17.41
C ARG A 37 7.21 6.76 16.97
N VAL A 38 6.87 8.02 17.24
CA VAL A 38 5.81 8.83 16.62
C VAL A 38 4.79 8.00 15.85
N SER A 39 3.80 7.50 16.57
CA SER A 39 2.52 7.12 16.00
C SER A 39 1.79 8.40 15.65
N THR A 40 1.99 8.93 14.43
CA THR A 40 1.07 9.94 13.89
C THR A 40 -0.27 9.21 13.71
N THR A 41 -1.21 9.49 14.61
CA THR A 41 -2.49 8.80 14.74
C THR A 41 -3.40 9.16 13.58
N ALA A 42 -3.15 8.56 12.42
CA ALA A 42 -4.13 8.57 11.35
C ALA A 42 -5.24 7.60 11.76
N GLU A 43 -6.37 8.14 12.23
CA GLU A 43 -7.56 7.40 12.65
C GLU A 43 -7.82 6.19 11.72
N PRO A 44 -7.80 4.94 12.25
CA PRO A 44 -7.97 3.76 11.42
C PRO A 44 -9.39 3.76 10.85
N ILE A 45 -9.50 3.81 9.53
CA ILE A 45 -10.79 3.74 8.84
C ILE A 45 -11.49 2.44 9.24
N LYS A 46 -12.57 2.56 10.02
CA LYS A 46 -13.31 1.43 10.56
C LYS A 46 -14.26 0.85 9.52
N LEU A 47 -13.70 0.08 8.57
CA LEU A 47 -14.48 -0.65 7.56
C LEU A 47 -15.02 -1.97 8.14
N SER A 48 -16.31 -2.23 7.91
CA SER A 48 -16.95 -3.49 8.29
C SER A 48 -16.42 -4.66 7.43
N PRO A 49 -16.44 -5.91 7.94
CA PRO A 49 -16.02 -7.07 7.15
C PRO A 49 -16.86 -7.25 5.87
N SER A 50 -18.14 -6.89 5.90
CA SER A 50 -19.04 -6.92 4.74
C SER A 50 -18.62 -5.91 3.68
N GLN A 51 -18.28 -4.68 4.07
CA GLN A 51 -17.78 -3.63 3.16
C GLN A 51 -16.44 -4.05 2.52
N LYS A 52 -15.52 -4.63 3.29
CA LYS A 52 -14.25 -5.16 2.77
C LYS A 52 -14.47 -6.25 1.72
N LYS A 53 -15.38 -7.19 2.00
CA LYS A 53 -15.73 -8.27 1.06
C LYS A 53 -16.36 -7.69 -0.22
N PHE A 54 -17.22 -6.68 -0.09
CA PHE A 54 -17.81 -5.99 -1.23
C PHE A 54 -16.75 -5.32 -2.11
N LEU A 55 -15.79 -4.57 -1.52
CA LEU A 55 -14.68 -3.96 -2.27
C LEU A 55 -13.83 -4.99 -3.01
N LEU A 56 -13.53 -6.13 -2.37
CA LEU A 56 -12.79 -7.23 -3.02
C LEU A 56 -13.56 -7.86 -4.17
N GLN A 57 -14.87 -8.09 -4.00
CA GLN A 57 -15.73 -8.60 -5.07
C GLN A 57 -15.81 -7.62 -6.24
N LEU A 58 -15.91 -6.34 -5.94
CA LEU A 58 -15.94 -5.27 -6.93
C LEU A 58 -14.63 -5.19 -7.72
N ALA A 59 -13.48 -5.21 -7.03
CA ALA A 59 -12.18 -5.24 -7.69
C ALA A 59 -12.05 -6.47 -8.59
N ARG A 60 -12.48 -7.65 -8.12
CA ARG A 60 -12.43 -8.88 -8.92
C ARG A 60 -13.35 -8.84 -10.14
N LYS A 61 -14.59 -8.34 -9.99
CA LYS A 61 -15.52 -8.13 -11.11
C LYS A 61 -14.92 -7.19 -12.14
N THR A 62 -14.33 -6.08 -11.68
CA THR A 62 -13.65 -5.11 -12.54
C THR A 62 -12.52 -5.74 -13.33
N LEU A 63 -11.67 -6.56 -12.69
CA LEU A 63 -10.61 -7.29 -13.40
C LEU A 63 -11.17 -8.22 -14.47
N CYS A 64 -12.22 -8.99 -14.17
CA CYS A 64 -12.84 -9.88 -15.15
C CYS A 64 -13.36 -9.10 -16.38
N GLU A 65 -14.08 -8.00 -16.17
CA GLU A 65 -14.63 -7.20 -17.27
C GLU A 65 -13.52 -6.53 -18.08
N VAL A 66 -12.53 -5.94 -17.42
CA VAL A 66 -11.42 -5.22 -18.05
C VAL A 66 -10.53 -6.15 -18.87
N THR A 67 -10.22 -7.34 -18.34
CA THR A 67 -9.43 -8.36 -19.08
C THR A 67 -10.20 -8.98 -20.24
N ALA A 68 -11.54 -8.99 -20.17
CA ALA A 68 -12.42 -9.40 -21.26
C ALA A 68 -12.68 -8.27 -22.29
N SER A 69 -11.98 -7.13 -22.19
CA SER A 69 -12.20 -5.94 -23.03
C SER A 69 -13.63 -5.40 -23.01
N ARG A 70 -14.33 -5.56 -21.87
CA ARG A 70 -15.67 -5.04 -21.63
C ARG A 70 -15.64 -3.69 -20.92
N PRO A 71 -16.71 -2.88 -21.02
CA PRO A 71 -16.78 -1.60 -20.32
C PRO A 71 -16.74 -1.78 -18.80
N MET A 72 -16.26 -0.74 -18.09
CA MET A 72 -16.18 -0.77 -16.62
C MET A 72 -17.57 -1.00 -16.00
N PRO A 73 -17.65 -1.79 -14.91
CA PRO A 73 -18.90 -1.97 -14.19
C PRO A 73 -19.34 -0.62 -13.61
N LYS A 74 -20.47 -0.11 -14.10
CA LYS A 74 -21.15 1.02 -13.47
C LYS A 74 -21.97 0.48 -12.31
N ILE A 75 -21.69 0.94 -11.11
CA ILE A 75 -22.51 0.68 -9.94
C ILE A 75 -23.28 1.94 -9.62
N ASP A 76 -24.57 1.79 -9.37
CA ASP A 76 -25.39 2.88 -8.89
C ASP A 76 -25.00 3.23 -7.45
N PRO A 77 -24.72 4.50 -7.13
CA PRO A 77 -24.31 4.91 -5.79
C PRO A 77 -25.37 4.58 -4.72
N ALA A 78 -26.62 4.38 -5.11
CA ALA A 78 -27.72 3.98 -4.22
C ALA A 78 -27.55 2.58 -3.62
N GLU A 79 -26.82 1.68 -4.28
CA GLU A 79 -26.53 0.33 -3.77
C GLU A 79 -25.28 0.29 -2.87
N VAL A 80 -24.55 1.42 -2.81
CA VAL A 80 -23.27 1.52 -2.12
C VAL A 80 -23.45 2.15 -0.75
N ASP A 81 -22.91 1.48 0.27
CA ASP A 81 -22.87 1.95 1.64
C ASP A 81 -22.23 3.35 1.73
N SER A 82 -22.80 4.24 2.53
CA SER A 82 -22.36 5.64 2.66
C SER A 82 -20.89 5.75 3.07
N ALA A 83 -20.36 4.78 3.82
CA ALA A 83 -18.95 4.74 4.20
C ALA A 83 -18.00 4.59 3.00
N LEU A 84 -18.45 3.96 1.91
CA LEU A 84 -17.66 3.74 0.69
C LEU A 84 -17.79 4.90 -0.31
N GLN A 85 -18.77 5.78 -0.11
CA GLN A 85 -18.93 7.00 -0.90
C GLN A 85 -17.96 8.11 -0.46
N VAL A 86 -17.38 7.98 0.73
CA VAL A 86 -16.39 8.92 1.24
C VAL A 86 -15.12 8.83 0.39
N PRO A 87 -14.54 9.97 -0.02
CA PRO A 87 -13.31 9.96 -0.79
C PRO A 87 -12.13 9.59 0.11
N TYR A 88 -11.42 8.53 -0.30
CA TYR A 88 -10.23 8.01 0.37
C TYR A 88 -9.16 7.66 -0.67
N GLY A 89 -7.90 7.84 -0.31
CA GLY A 89 -6.80 7.29 -1.09
C GLY A 89 -6.82 5.77 -1.00
N CYS A 90 -6.52 5.06 -2.08
CA CYS A 90 -6.45 3.61 -2.05
C CYS A 90 -5.39 3.08 -3.02
N PHE A 91 -4.81 1.94 -2.66
CA PHE A 91 -3.86 1.19 -3.46
C PHE A 91 -4.42 -0.20 -3.72
N VAL A 92 -4.49 -0.58 -4.99
CA VAL A 92 -4.87 -1.93 -5.40
C VAL A 92 -3.63 -2.65 -5.85
N THR A 93 -3.33 -3.75 -5.15
CA THR A 93 -2.19 -4.61 -5.40
C THR A 93 -2.66 -5.96 -5.90
N LEU A 94 -2.13 -6.38 -7.04
CA LEU A 94 -2.40 -7.67 -7.66
C LEU A 94 -1.17 -8.56 -7.45
N LYS A 95 -1.38 -9.76 -6.91
CA LYS A 95 -0.32 -10.76 -6.71
C LYS A 95 -0.70 -12.08 -7.38
N LYS A 96 0.22 -12.71 -8.09
CA LYS A 96 0.03 -14.04 -8.70
C LYS A 96 1.09 -14.98 -8.13
N GLY A 97 0.70 -16.12 -7.54
CA GLY A 97 1.67 -17.10 -7.01
C GLY A 97 2.62 -16.58 -5.91
N GLY A 98 2.33 -15.43 -5.31
CA GLY A 98 3.22 -14.76 -4.34
C GLY A 98 4.05 -13.62 -4.93
N GLU A 99 4.09 -13.47 -6.24
CA GLU A 99 4.79 -12.39 -6.94
C GLU A 99 3.87 -11.20 -7.21
N LEU A 100 4.43 -9.99 -7.17
CA LEU A 100 3.71 -8.77 -7.52
C LEU A 100 3.44 -8.74 -9.03
N ARG A 101 2.16 -8.65 -9.41
CA ARG A 101 1.73 -8.61 -10.82
C ARG A 101 1.38 -7.21 -11.30
N GLY A 102 1.00 -6.33 -10.37
CA GLY A 102 0.69 -4.93 -10.62
C GLY A 102 0.29 -4.21 -9.34
N CYS A 103 0.61 -2.94 -9.22
CA CYS A 103 0.18 -2.12 -8.07
C CYS A 103 0.01 -0.68 -8.51
N ILE A 104 -1.22 -0.18 -8.40
CA ILE A 104 -1.58 1.21 -8.71
C ILE A 104 -2.53 1.73 -7.63
N GLY A 105 -2.36 3.00 -7.28
CA GLY A 105 -3.19 3.68 -6.30
C GLY A 105 -3.06 5.19 -6.36
N ASN A 106 -3.97 5.86 -5.67
CA ASN A 106 -3.98 7.30 -5.50
C ASN A 106 -3.80 7.62 -4.03
N ILE A 107 -2.87 8.55 -3.75
CA ILE A 107 -2.65 9.07 -2.39
C ILE A 107 -3.72 10.11 -2.04
N LEU A 108 -4.04 10.97 -2.99
CA LEU A 108 -5.04 12.01 -2.81
C LEU A 108 -6.45 11.44 -2.98
N PRO A 109 -7.38 11.74 -2.05
CA PRO A 109 -8.75 11.30 -2.13
C PRO A 109 -9.54 12.19 -3.12
N ASP A 110 -9.40 11.93 -4.41
CA ASP A 110 -10.07 12.72 -5.46
C ASP A 110 -11.49 12.21 -5.77
N LYS A 111 -11.74 10.92 -5.53
CA LYS A 111 -12.98 10.20 -5.89
C LYS A 111 -13.49 9.35 -4.72
N PRO A 112 -14.78 8.97 -4.72
CA PRO A 112 -15.33 7.99 -3.79
C PRO A 112 -14.50 6.70 -3.77
N LEU A 113 -14.38 6.07 -2.61
CA LEU A 113 -13.53 4.87 -2.44
C LEU A 113 -13.92 3.74 -3.41
N TYR A 114 -15.21 3.48 -3.63
CA TYR A 114 -15.66 2.44 -4.55
C TYR A 114 -15.19 2.71 -5.99
N GLU A 115 -15.28 3.96 -6.44
CA GLU A 115 -14.89 4.39 -7.79
C GLU A 115 -13.37 4.34 -7.95
N ALA A 116 -12.64 4.84 -6.94
CA ALA A 116 -11.18 4.77 -6.90
C ALA A 116 -10.69 3.32 -6.98
N VAL A 117 -11.35 2.37 -6.31
CA VAL A 117 -10.98 0.94 -6.39
C VAL A 117 -11.20 0.36 -7.79
N ILE A 118 -12.30 0.71 -8.48
CA ILE A 118 -12.57 0.25 -9.85
C ILE A 118 -11.48 0.78 -10.80
N GLU A 119 -11.19 2.09 -10.72
CA GLU A 119 -10.17 2.70 -11.56
C GLU A 119 -8.77 2.15 -11.30
N ASN A 120 -8.40 2.03 -10.03
CA ASN A 120 -7.09 1.52 -9.64
C ASN A 120 -6.92 0.03 -9.96
N ALA A 121 -7.98 -0.77 -9.85
CA ALA A 121 -7.95 -2.18 -10.29
C ALA A 121 -7.72 -2.31 -11.81
N ARG A 122 -8.40 -1.48 -12.62
CA ARG A 122 -8.17 -1.42 -14.07
C ARG A 122 -6.74 -1.01 -14.38
N ASN A 123 -6.27 0.06 -13.74
CA ASN A 123 -4.94 0.61 -13.99
C ASN A 123 -3.84 -0.37 -13.57
N ALA A 124 -4.00 -1.05 -12.43
CA ALA A 124 -3.07 -2.08 -11.98
C ALA A 124 -3.00 -3.30 -12.91
N ALA A 125 -4.08 -3.60 -13.65
CA ALA A 125 -4.14 -4.76 -14.54
C ALA A 125 -3.65 -4.49 -15.96
N LEU A 126 -3.93 -3.30 -16.51
CA LEU A 126 -3.65 -2.99 -17.92
C LEU A 126 -2.59 -1.91 -18.13
N TYR A 127 -2.44 -0.99 -17.17
CA TYR A 127 -1.67 0.25 -17.35
C TYR A 127 -0.42 0.33 -16.45
N ASP A 128 -0.06 -0.75 -15.75
CA ASP A 128 1.19 -0.82 -15.00
C ASP A 128 2.34 -1.16 -15.97
N PHE A 129 3.11 -0.13 -16.37
CA PHE A 129 4.21 -0.26 -17.34
C PHE A 129 5.31 -1.24 -16.94
N ARG A 130 5.39 -1.64 -15.66
CA ARG A 130 6.40 -2.58 -15.18
C ARG A 130 6.08 -4.02 -15.54
N PHE A 131 4.82 -4.32 -15.87
CA PHE A 131 4.34 -5.67 -16.11
C PHE A 131 3.46 -5.74 -17.36
N PRO A 132 3.42 -6.87 -18.08
CA PRO A 132 2.52 -7.02 -19.22
C PRO A 132 1.05 -6.98 -18.76
N PRO A 133 0.09 -6.59 -19.63
CA PRO A 133 -1.33 -6.63 -19.27
C PRO A 133 -1.77 -8.00 -18.76
N VAL A 134 -2.63 -8.01 -17.74
CA VAL A 134 -3.18 -9.24 -17.17
C VAL A 134 -4.13 -9.90 -18.17
N THR A 135 -4.01 -11.22 -18.34
CA THR A 135 -4.91 -11.99 -19.20
C THR A 135 -6.11 -12.55 -18.43
N PRO A 136 -7.26 -12.81 -19.07
CA PRO A 136 -8.46 -13.31 -18.39
C PRO A 136 -8.22 -14.67 -17.71
N SER A 137 -7.34 -15.51 -18.26
CA SER A 137 -6.96 -16.80 -17.67
C SER A 137 -6.20 -16.67 -16.36
N GLU A 138 -5.52 -15.55 -16.12
CA GLU A 138 -4.74 -15.32 -14.88
C GLU A 138 -5.59 -14.74 -13.74
N VAL A 139 -6.72 -14.10 -14.06
CA VAL A 139 -7.64 -13.51 -13.06
C VAL A 139 -8.01 -14.47 -11.92
N PRO A 140 -8.33 -15.77 -12.15
CA PRO A 140 -8.64 -16.68 -11.05
C PRO A 140 -7.48 -16.91 -10.08
N GLU A 141 -6.23 -16.86 -10.55
CA GLU A 141 -5.00 -17.10 -9.78
C GLU A 141 -4.51 -15.84 -9.04
N ILE A 142 -5.02 -14.66 -9.41
CA ILE A 142 -4.61 -13.39 -8.82
C ILE A 142 -5.28 -13.18 -7.46
N LYS A 143 -4.44 -12.89 -6.47
CA LYS A 143 -4.82 -12.37 -5.16
C LYS A 143 -4.85 -10.84 -5.23
N ILE A 144 -5.96 -10.26 -4.79
CA ILE A 144 -6.19 -8.81 -4.77
C ILE A 144 -6.05 -8.35 -3.32
N GLU A 145 -5.19 -7.37 -3.10
CA GLU A 145 -5.03 -6.69 -1.83
C GLU A 145 -5.39 -5.22 -2.02
N ILE A 146 -6.24 -4.69 -1.15
CA ILE A 146 -6.69 -3.29 -1.18
C ILE A 146 -6.21 -2.62 0.10
N SER A 147 -5.35 -1.61 -0.05
CA SER A 147 -4.86 -0.79 1.06
C SER A 147 -5.53 0.58 0.97
N VAL A 148 -6.41 0.88 1.92
CA VAL A 148 -7.09 2.18 2.01
C VAL A 148 -6.28 3.09 2.91
N LEU A 149 -5.97 4.30 2.43
CA LEU A 149 -5.26 5.32 3.16
C LEU A 149 -6.24 6.30 3.82
N SER A 150 -5.90 6.70 5.04
CA SER A 150 -6.53 7.81 5.74
C SER A 150 -6.13 9.14 5.12
N LYS A 151 -6.90 10.19 5.44
CA LYS A 151 -6.64 11.53 4.92
C LYS A 151 -5.25 12.00 5.37
N PRO A 152 -4.42 12.57 4.48
CA PRO A 152 -3.12 13.08 4.86
C PRO A 152 -3.27 14.22 5.87
N GLU A 153 -2.60 14.12 7.00
CA GLU A 153 -2.53 15.17 8.00
C GLU A 153 -1.27 16.01 7.78
N LYS A 154 -1.37 17.33 7.95
CA LYS A 154 -0.21 18.23 7.83
C LYS A 154 0.79 17.88 8.93
N ALA A 155 1.99 17.49 8.56
CA ALA A 155 3.09 17.40 9.51
C ALA A 155 3.42 18.82 10.01
N SER A 156 3.10 19.09 11.27
CA SER A 156 3.54 20.31 11.94
C SER A 156 5.04 20.19 12.18
N VAL A 157 5.81 21.04 11.51
CA VAL A 157 7.27 21.22 11.68
C VAL A 157 7.57 22.20 12.80
#